data_AF-A0A924NAY7-F1
#
_entry.id   AF-A0A924NAY7-F1
#
_cell.length_a   1.000
_cell.length_b   1.000
_cell.length_c   1.000
_cell.angle_alpha   90.00
_cell.angle_beta   90.00
_cell.angle_gamma   90.00
#
_symmetry.space_group_name_H-M   'P 1'
#
loop_
_entity.id
_entity.type
_entity.pdbx_description
1 polymer ?
#
loop_
_entity_poly.entity_id
_entity_poly.type
_entity_poly.pdbx_seq_one_letter_code
_entity_poly.pdbx_strand_id
1 'polypeptide(L)'
;MAIAQLEPRHLTPSIGWTLGSMAPALLPGAWGNVVPPFTLEDRHIDIDRYLREQPWARLPSAATMLEMGCGFPPQTAVDVASRFPAWQIVGADPRFDPYVLHDAQGNYAAMDADGQVRYFHPANPGMATYMALYKNPSDTFAAFRTLFEQRVPLLRADDAGERVAVEYAGTRLVRHAIQGFAAPNLRFVQVGIGAEMEPVEIIRIFNVLMYFDADFRRDAERWALNTLKPSGLLIGGGNAATTTEARYSVYQREHDALVPREFAFSLDNVRPDSMNTWFCLHGDERETFLLAHVTGSLRGDVEVSEADDARLDALMAGQRLWVRVPDGPL
;
A
#
# COMPACT_ATOMS: atom_id res chain seq x y z
N MET A 1 -24.22 -8.67 1.99
CA MET A 1 -23.65 -7.33 2.22
C MET A 1 -24.67 -6.50 2.99
N ALA A 2 -24.53 -6.41 4.32
CA ALA A 2 -25.47 -5.71 5.20
C ALA A 2 -25.23 -4.18 5.24
N ILE A 3 -24.80 -3.58 4.12
CA ILE A 3 -24.64 -2.13 4.01
C ILE A 3 -26.01 -1.42 4.01
N ALA A 4 -27.09 -2.15 3.72
CA ALA A 4 -28.45 -1.62 3.64
C ALA A 4 -29.12 -1.29 5.00
N GLN A 5 -28.43 -1.43 6.13
CA GLN A 5 -28.98 -1.14 7.46
C GLN A 5 -28.17 -0.15 8.30
N LEU A 6 -27.15 0.52 7.73
CA LEU A 6 -26.44 1.58 8.44
C LEU A 6 -27.28 2.86 8.39
N GLU A 7 -27.63 3.40 9.56
CA GLU A 7 -28.23 4.73 9.60
C GLU A 7 -27.25 5.77 9.02
N PRO A 8 -27.72 6.74 8.20
CA PRO A 8 -26.87 7.71 7.51
C PRO A 8 -25.86 8.41 8.42
N ARG A 9 -26.20 8.65 9.70
CA ARG A 9 -25.31 9.25 10.72
C ARG A 9 -23.97 8.53 10.93
N HIS A 10 -23.82 7.30 10.45
CA HIS A 10 -22.59 6.52 10.54
C HIS A 10 -21.71 6.61 9.28
N LEU A 11 -22.15 7.28 8.22
CA LEU A 11 -21.39 7.48 6.99
C LEU A 11 -21.03 8.95 6.81
N THR A 12 -19.74 9.24 6.68
CA THR A 12 -19.30 10.60 6.31
C THR A 12 -19.67 10.86 4.84
N PRO A 13 -20.03 12.10 4.47
CA PRO A 13 -20.22 12.48 3.07
C PRO A 13 -18.98 12.21 2.20
N SER A 14 -17.79 12.29 2.80
CA SER A 14 -16.52 11.93 2.17
C SER A 14 -16.47 10.46 1.74
N ILE A 15 -16.98 9.52 2.54
CA ILE A 15 -17.09 8.10 2.16
C ILE A 15 -18.03 7.92 0.98
N GLY A 16 -19.23 8.53 1.03
CA GLY A 16 -20.21 8.45 -0.06
C GLY A 16 -19.65 8.98 -1.38
N TRP A 17 -18.94 10.11 -1.32
CA TRP A 17 -18.27 10.70 -2.48
C TRP A 17 -17.14 9.82 -3.02
N THR A 18 -16.29 9.28 -2.13
CA THR A 18 -15.16 8.40 -2.50
C THR A 18 -15.65 7.15 -3.22
N LEU A 19 -16.71 6.51 -2.71
CA LEU A 19 -17.32 5.34 -3.33
C LEU A 19 -17.92 5.66 -4.71
N GLY A 20 -18.57 6.81 -4.85
CA GLY A 20 -19.20 7.21 -6.12
C GLY A 20 -18.23 7.72 -7.19
N SER A 21 -17.10 8.31 -6.79
CA SER A 21 -16.24 9.08 -7.70
C SER A 21 -14.85 8.49 -7.89
N MET A 22 -14.27 7.86 -6.87
CA MET A 22 -12.88 7.37 -6.90
C MET A 22 -12.79 5.86 -7.07
N ALA A 23 -13.60 5.10 -6.34
CA ALA A 23 -13.53 3.64 -6.33
C ALA A 23 -13.59 3.00 -7.74
N PRO A 24 -14.47 3.42 -8.67
CA PRO A 24 -14.53 2.82 -10.01
C PRO A 24 -13.22 2.92 -10.81
N ALA A 25 -12.36 3.90 -10.50
CA ALA A 25 -11.08 4.12 -11.16
C ALA A 25 -9.87 3.53 -10.41
N LEU A 26 -10.07 3.04 -9.17
CA LEU A 26 -9.01 2.59 -8.26
C LEU A 26 -8.99 1.07 -8.02
N LEU A 27 -10.10 0.40 -8.32
CA LEU A 27 -10.20 -1.05 -8.11
C LEU A 27 -9.39 -1.81 -9.16
N PRO A 28 -8.83 -2.99 -8.84
CA PRO A 28 -8.01 -3.76 -9.76
C PRO A 28 -8.64 -4.00 -11.14
N GLY A 29 -9.96 -4.13 -11.22
CA GLY A 29 -10.68 -4.28 -12.49
C GLY A 29 -10.46 -3.12 -13.47
N ALA A 30 -10.25 -1.90 -12.98
CA ALA A 30 -9.92 -0.74 -13.82
C ALA A 30 -8.48 -0.79 -14.35
N TRP A 31 -7.61 -1.61 -13.74
CA TRP A 31 -6.18 -1.69 -14.02
C TRP A 31 -5.81 -3.05 -14.61
N GLY A 32 -6.74 -3.67 -15.37
CA GLY A 32 -6.50 -4.98 -15.98
C GLY A 32 -6.31 -6.12 -14.96
N ASN A 33 -6.97 -6.03 -13.80
CA ASN A 33 -6.83 -6.93 -12.65
C ASN A 33 -5.45 -6.91 -11.98
N VAL A 34 -4.73 -5.80 -12.09
CA VAL A 34 -3.46 -5.58 -11.39
C VAL A 34 -3.73 -4.93 -10.03
N VAL A 35 -3.02 -5.40 -9.00
CA VAL A 35 -3.00 -4.76 -7.69
C VAL A 35 -2.29 -3.41 -7.80
N PRO A 36 -2.95 -2.30 -7.44
CA PRO A 36 -2.37 -0.98 -7.61
C PRO A 36 -1.22 -0.72 -6.62
N PRO A 37 0.02 -0.42 -7.06
CA PRO A 37 1.12 -0.15 -6.15
C PRO A 37 1.05 1.31 -5.68
N PHE A 38 0.26 1.57 -4.63
CA PHE A 38 0.27 2.86 -3.96
C PHE A 38 1.42 2.93 -2.95
N THR A 39 2.55 3.45 -3.38
CA THR A 39 3.75 3.58 -2.56
C THR A 39 4.10 5.06 -2.43
N LEU A 40 3.83 5.61 -1.25
CA LEU A 40 4.08 7.02 -0.96
C LEU A 40 5.22 7.11 0.05
N GLU A 41 5.95 8.22 -0.02
CA GLU A 41 6.96 8.55 1.00
C GLU A 41 6.30 8.58 2.37
N ASP A 42 7.00 8.03 3.36
CA ASP A 42 6.59 7.97 4.75
C ASP A 42 5.28 7.21 5.00
N ARG A 43 4.81 6.42 4.02
CA ARG A 43 3.57 5.64 4.16
C ARG A 43 3.60 4.80 5.42
N HIS A 44 4.73 4.21 5.79
CA HIS A 44 4.87 3.30 6.93
C HIS A 44 5.62 3.91 8.13
N ILE A 45 5.69 5.25 8.25
CA ILE A 45 6.54 5.91 9.25
C ILE A 45 6.33 5.44 10.71
N ASP A 46 5.09 5.21 11.14
CA ASP A 46 4.83 4.77 12.52
C ASP A 46 4.99 3.24 12.67
N ILE A 47 4.84 2.48 11.58
CA ILE A 47 5.16 1.04 11.55
C ILE A 47 6.68 0.84 11.63
N ASP A 48 7.46 1.71 10.98
CA ASP A 48 8.92 1.73 11.12
C ASP A 48 9.35 2.09 12.54
N ARG A 49 8.61 2.98 13.22
CA ARG A 49 8.83 3.26 14.65
C ARG A 49 8.53 2.03 15.50
N TYR A 50 7.38 1.39 15.28
CA TYR A 50 6.99 0.15 15.95
C TYR A 50 8.07 -0.93 15.81
N LEU A 51 8.62 -1.13 14.61
CA LEU A 51 9.66 -2.14 14.37
C LEU A 51 10.92 -1.97 15.25
N ARG A 52 11.25 -0.74 15.68
CA ARG A 52 12.37 -0.48 16.58
C ARG A 52 12.06 -0.84 18.03
N GLU A 53 10.80 -0.71 18.41
CA GLU A 53 10.34 -0.71 19.81
C GLU A 53 9.58 -2.00 20.18
N GLN A 54 9.23 -2.81 19.18
CA GLN A 54 8.42 -4.01 19.38
C GLN A 54 9.03 -4.94 20.46
N PRO A 55 8.20 -5.50 21.37
CA PRO A 55 8.69 -6.29 22.50
C PRO A 55 8.83 -7.80 22.19
N TRP A 56 8.45 -8.23 20.99
CA TRP A 56 8.21 -9.64 20.66
C TRP A 56 9.48 -10.37 20.25
N ALA A 57 10.37 -9.73 19.49
CA ALA A 57 11.60 -10.33 18.98
C ALA A 57 12.85 -9.54 19.38
N ARG A 58 13.94 -10.26 19.65
CA ARG A 58 15.28 -9.66 19.80
C ARG A 58 15.97 -9.63 18.45
N LEU A 59 15.74 -8.57 17.69
CA LEU A 59 16.32 -8.41 16.37
C LEU A 59 17.82 -8.10 16.46
N PRO A 60 18.68 -8.72 15.64
CA PRO A 60 20.08 -8.37 15.56
C PRO A 60 20.25 -6.95 15.00
N SER A 61 21.38 -6.31 15.32
CA SER A 61 21.69 -4.96 14.83
C SER A 61 21.76 -4.88 13.30
N ALA A 62 22.09 -5.98 12.63
CA ALA A 62 22.11 -6.14 11.18
C ALA A 62 21.09 -7.18 10.72
N ALA A 63 19.81 -6.96 11.04
CA ALA A 63 18.72 -7.83 10.63
C ALA A 63 18.50 -7.80 9.11
N THR A 64 17.96 -8.87 8.56
CA THR A 64 17.45 -8.92 7.19
C THR A 64 15.93 -8.80 7.22
N MET A 65 15.40 -7.92 6.38
CA MET A 65 13.96 -7.69 6.24
C MET A 65 13.53 -7.88 4.79
N LEU A 66 12.43 -8.61 4.60
CA LEU A 66 11.75 -8.76 3.33
C LEU A 66 10.53 -7.83 3.28
N GLU A 67 10.55 -6.87 2.37
CA GLU A 67 9.45 -5.97 2.06
C GLU A 67 8.66 -6.51 0.86
N MET A 68 7.53 -7.17 1.13
CA MET A 68 6.77 -7.88 0.10
C MET A 68 5.65 -7.02 -0.49
N GLY A 69 5.56 -7.01 -1.81
CA GLY A 69 4.64 -6.16 -2.58
C GLY A 69 5.12 -4.71 -2.64
N CYS A 70 6.43 -4.49 -2.74
CA CYS A 70 6.98 -3.13 -2.75
C CYS A 70 6.62 -2.34 -4.02
N GLY A 71 6.16 -3.01 -5.10
CA GLY A 71 5.68 -2.35 -6.32
C GLY A 71 6.68 -1.40 -6.99
N PHE A 72 6.15 -0.53 -7.85
CA PHE A 72 6.90 0.59 -8.42
C PHE A 72 6.09 1.90 -8.34
N PRO A 73 6.71 3.01 -7.89
CA PRO A 73 8.06 3.11 -7.33
C PRO A 73 8.17 2.35 -6.00
N PRO A 74 9.32 1.77 -5.61
CA PRO A 74 9.41 0.96 -4.40
C PRO A 74 9.62 1.79 -3.12
N GLN A 75 8.85 2.87 -2.96
CA GLN A 75 9.14 3.91 -1.95
C GLN A 75 9.16 3.36 -0.52
N THR A 76 8.28 2.41 -0.19
CA THR A 76 8.22 1.82 1.15
C THR A 76 9.48 1.00 1.50
N ALA A 77 10.11 0.37 0.49
CA ALA A 77 11.39 -0.33 0.63
C ALA A 77 12.57 0.65 0.78
N VAL A 78 12.52 1.77 0.05
CA VAL A 78 13.51 2.85 0.15
C VAL A 78 13.47 3.51 1.53
N ASP A 79 12.26 3.81 2.01
CA ASP A 79 12.03 4.45 3.30
C ASP A 79 12.55 3.60 4.45
N VAL A 80 12.26 2.29 4.44
CA VAL A 80 12.74 1.39 5.49
C VAL A 80 14.26 1.20 5.41
N ALA A 81 14.85 1.11 4.21
CA ALA A 81 16.30 1.04 4.06
C ALA A 81 17.03 2.28 4.59
N SER A 82 16.48 3.47 4.36
CA SER A 82 16.99 4.73 4.90
C SER A 82 16.89 4.79 6.43
N ARG A 83 15.77 4.31 6.99
CA ARG A 83 15.52 4.31 8.44
C ARG A 83 16.34 3.27 9.18
N PHE A 84 16.64 2.14 8.56
CA PHE A 84 17.39 1.03 9.13
C PHE A 84 18.70 0.77 8.36
N PRO A 85 19.68 1.70 8.41
CA PRO A 85 20.87 1.65 7.57
C PRO A 85 21.79 0.44 7.86
N ALA A 86 21.66 -0.17 9.05
CA ALA A 86 22.40 -1.37 9.41
C ALA A 86 21.73 -2.66 8.94
N TRP A 87 20.44 -2.62 8.57
CA TRP A 87 19.68 -3.78 8.13
C TRP A 87 19.84 -4.02 6.65
N GLN A 88 19.71 -5.28 6.23
CA GLN A 88 19.65 -5.67 4.82
C GLN A 88 18.18 -5.75 4.39
N ILE A 89 17.76 -4.83 3.52
CA ILE A 89 16.39 -4.79 3.01
C ILE A 89 16.33 -5.46 1.64
N VAL A 90 15.36 -6.34 1.50
CA VAL A 90 15.02 -7.01 0.24
C VAL A 90 13.62 -6.55 -0.16
N GLY A 91 13.52 -5.66 -1.14
CA GLY A 91 12.24 -5.33 -1.77
C GLY A 91 11.83 -6.44 -2.74
N ALA A 92 10.63 -6.98 -2.57
CA ALA A 92 10.11 -8.05 -3.41
C ALA A 92 8.76 -7.66 -4.01
N ASP A 93 8.60 -7.93 -5.30
CA ASP A 93 7.32 -7.82 -6.00
C ASP A 93 7.27 -8.91 -7.08
N PRO A 94 6.11 -9.52 -7.36
CA PRO A 94 5.99 -10.47 -8.46
C PRO A 94 6.37 -9.88 -9.83
N ARG A 95 6.35 -8.54 -9.99
CA ARG A 95 6.62 -7.90 -11.28
C ARG A 95 7.25 -6.52 -11.16
N PHE A 96 8.49 -6.42 -11.63
CA PHE A 96 9.12 -5.13 -11.97
C PHE A 96 9.10 -4.96 -13.49
N ASP A 97 8.27 -4.04 -13.97
CA ASP A 97 8.22 -3.77 -15.39
C ASP A 97 9.55 -3.17 -15.88
N PRO A 98 10.06 -3.60 -17.04
CA PRO A 98 11.35 -3.17 -17.56
C PRO A 98 11.37 -1.69 -17.92
N TYR A 99 10.22 -1.07 -18.20
CA TYR A 99 10.14 0.31 -18.63
C TYR A 99 9.26 1.16 -17.74
N VAL A 100 9.70 2.39 -17.51
CA VAL A 100 8.91 3.45 -16.88
C VAL A 100 8.99 4.69 -17.76
N LEU A 101 7.84 5.16 -18.21
CA LEU A 101 7.71 6.33 -19.07
C LEU A 101 7.08 7.47 -18.29
N HIS A 102 7.71 8.64 -18.28
CA HIS A 102 7.16 9.88 -17.77
C HIS A 102 6.72 10.79 -18.92
N ASP A 103 5.51 11.33 -18.83
CA ASP A 103 5.03 12.37 -19.74
C ASP A 103 5.58 13.76 -19.36
N ALA A 104 5.20 14.79 -20.13
CA ALA A 104 5.66 16.16 -19.91
C ALA A 104 5.09 16.81 -18.65
N GLN A 105 4.05 16.22 -18.06
CA GLN A 105 3.44 16.65 -16.80
C GLN A 105 4.04 15.89 -15.61
N GLY A 106 4.96 14.96 -15.86
CA GLY A 106 5.62 14.12 -14.86
C GLY A 106 4.81 12.89 -14.47
N ASN A 107 3.60 12.70 -15.01
CA ASN A 107 2.84 11.47 -14.76
C ASN A 107 3.62 10.30 -15.36
N TYR A 108 3.50 9.12 -14.75
CA TYR A 108 4.27 7.98 -15.20
C TYR A 108 3.39 6.78 -15.52
N ALA A 109 3.91 5.91 -16.38
CA ALA A 109 3.37 4.61 -16.71
C ALA A 109 4.45 3.54 -16.56
N ALA A 110 4.10 2.42 -15.91
CA ALA A 110 4.92 1.21 -15.90
C ALA A 110 4.53 0.33 -17.09
N MET A 111 5.53 -0.10 -17.86
CA MET A 111 5.32 -0.74 -19.16
C MET A 111 6.16 -1.99 -19.33
N ASP A 112 5.54 -3.03 -19.87
CA ASP A 112 6.19 -4.31 -20.07
C ASP A 112 7.15 -4.34 -21.26
N ALA A 113 7.77 -5.49 -21.51
CA ALA A 113 8.76 -5.63 -22.58
C ALA A 113 8.18 -5.35 -23.98
N ASP A 114 6.89 -5.57 -24.17
CA ASP A 114 6.15 -5.35 -25.42
C ASP A 114 5.58 -3.92 -25.51
N GLY A 115 5.88 -3.06 -24.54
CA GLY A 115 5.37 -1.69 -24.47
C GLY A 115 3.90 -1.61 -24.09
N GLN A 116 3.31 -2.66 -23.52
CA GLN A 116 1.98 -2.57 -22.94
C GLN A 116 2.05 -1.89 -21.58
N VAL A 117 1.18 -0.92 -21.39
CA VAL A 117 1.09 -0.18 -20.13
C VAL A 117 0.32 -1.05 -19.13
N ARG A 118 0.94 -1.35 -17.98
CA ARG A 118 0.30 -2.11 -16.90
C ARG A 118 -0.57 -1.23 -16.03
N TYR A 119 -0.03 -0.09 -15.62
CA TYR A 119 -0.73 0.96 -14.89
C TYR A 119 -0.01 2.29 -15.09
N PHE A 120 -0.68 3.37 -14.72
CA PHE A 120 -0.14 4.72 -14.72
C PHE A 120 -0.51 5.42 -13.41
N HIS A 121 0.20 6.51 -13.11
CA HIS A 121 -0.03 7.28 -11.89
C HIS A 121 0.29 8.77 -12.11
N PRO A 122 -0.45 9.67 -11.46
CA PRO A 122 -0.11 11.10 -11.48
C PRO A 122 1.22 11.39 -10.78
N ALA A 123 1.96 12.37 -11.30
CA ALA A 123 3.18 12.89 -10.65
C ALA A 123 2.87 13.55 -9.30
N ASN A 124 1.77 14.29 -9.27
CA ASN A 124 1.25 14.95 -8.08
C ASN A 124 -0.19 14.43 -7.84
N PRO A 125 -0.46 13.73 -6.72
CA PRO A 125 -1.73 13.06 -6.45
C PRO A 125 -2.87 14.05 -6.08
N GLY A 126 -2.88 15.24 -6.68
CA GLY A 126 -4.00 16.16 -6.58
C GLY A 126 -5.24 15.61 -7.27
N MET A 127 -6.41 15.87 -6.70
CA MET A 127 -7.68 15.32 -7.18
C MET A 127 -7.96 15.63 -8.66
N ALA A 128 -7.65 16.85 -9.09
CA ALA A 128 -7.85 17.27 -10.48
C ALA A 128 -6.99 16.46 -11.46
N THR A 129 -5.72 16.22 -11.13
CA THR A 129 -4.80 15.42 -11.95
C THR A 129 -5.22 13.96 -11.98
N TYR A 130 -5.64 13.42 -10.82
CA TYR A 130 -6.16 12.06 -10.72
C TYR A 130 -7.40 11.90 -11.62
N MET A 131 -8.40 12.77 -11.47
CA MET A 131 -9.60 12.74 -12.29
C MET A 131 -9.30 12.91 -13.77
N ALA A 132 -8.34 13.76 -14.14
CA ALA A 132 -7.96 13.94 -15.55
C ALA A 132 -7.39 12.65 -16.17
N LEU A 133 -6.49 11.96 -15.48
CA LEU A 133 -5.87 10.70 -15.96
C LEU A 133 -6.86 9.54 -16.02
N TYR A 134 -7.75 9.43 -15.04
CA TYR A 134 -8.66 8.29 -14.91
C TYR A 134 -10.05 8.52 -15.51
N LYS A 135 -10.35 9.72 -16.05
CA LYS A 135 -11.62 10.00 -16.72
C LYS A 135 -11.87 9.08 -17.93
N ASN A 136 -10.82 8.82 -18.72
CA ASN A 136 -10.85 7.82 -19.79
C ASN A 136 -9.55 7.01 -19.78
N PRO A 137 -9.48 5.94 -18.97
CA PRO A 137 -8.27 5.14 -18.83
C PRO A 137 -7.77 4.59 -20.17
N SER A 138 -8.68 4.17 -21.06
CA SER A 138 -8.34 3.64 -22.38
C SER A 138 -7.57 4.66 -23.24
N ASP A 139 -7.99 5.93 -23.21
CA ASP A 139 -7.28 7.00 -23.93
C ASP A 139 -5.92 7.27 -23.30
N THR A 140 -5.83 7.29 -21.96
CA THR A 140 -4.57 7.45 -21.22
C THR A 140 -3.58 6.32 -21.52
N PHE A 141 -4.05 5.07 -21.52
CA PHE A 141 -3.27 3.90 -21.93
C PHE A 141 -2.74 4.05 -23.37
N ALA A 142 -3.59 4.45 -24.31
CA ALA A 142 -3.20 4.67 -25.70
C ALA A 142 -2.18 5.82 -25.87
N ALA A 143 -2.33 6.90 -25.08
CA ALA A 143 -1.41 8.03 -25.09
C ALA A 143 -0.01 7.62 -24.61
N PHE A 144 0.10 6.90 -23.49
CA PHE A 144 1.39 6.37 -23.02
C PHE A 144 2.01 5.38 -23.99
N ARG A 145 1.23 4.49 -24.61
CA ARG A 145 1.72 3.58 -25.65
C ARG A 145 2.32 4.33 -26.84
N THR A 146 1.59 5.34 -27.33
CA THR A 146 2.06 6.18 -28.45
C THR A 146 3.37 6.89 -28.10
N LEU A 147 3.47 7.45 -26.89
CA LEU A 147 4.70 8.08 -26.41
C LEU A 147 5.84 7.06 -26.30
N PHE A 148 5.58 5.86 -25.80
CA PHE A 148 6.58 4.79 -25.72
C PHE A 148 7.14 4.41 -27.08
N GLU A 149 6.28 4.18 -28.08
CA GLU A 149 6.68 3.86 -29.46
C GLU A 149 7.60 4.94 -30.06
N GLN A 150 7.40 6.21 -29.70
CA GLN A 150 8.26 7.31 -30.13
C GLN A 150 9.59 7.42 -29.37
N ARG A 151 9.69 6.86 -28.16
CA ARG A 151 10.86 7.01 -27.28
C ARG A 151 11.75 5.79 -27.22
N VAL A 152 11.19 4.60 -27.36
CA VAL A 152 11.96 3.35 -27.34
C VAL A 152 13.07 3.31 -28.40
N PRO A 153 12.92 3.87 -29.64
CA PRO A 153 14.01 3.87 -30.62
C PRO A 153 15.17 4.80 -30.24
N LEU A 154 14.97 5.71 -29.27
CA LEU A 154 15.99 6.62 -28.77
C LEU A 154 16.78 6.02 -27.60
N LEU A 155 16.32 4.91 -27.02
CA LEU A 155 17.11 4.17 -26.04
C LEU A 155 18.29 3.49 -26.74
N ARG A 156 19.44 3.51 -26.08
CA ARG A 156 20.59 2.71 -26.52
C ARG A 156 20.25 1.22 -26.49
N ALA A 157 21.00 0.44 -27.26
CA ALA A 157 20.92 -1.01 -27.22
C ALA A 157 21.08 -1.52 -25.78
N ASP A 158 20.41 -2.62 -25.46
CA ASP A 158 20.49 -3.24 -24.14
C ASP A 158 21.83 -3.95 -24.00
N ASP A 159 22.81 -3.23 -23.45
CA ASP A 159 24.08 -3.81 -23.09
C ASP A 159 24.00 -4.16 -21.59
N ALA A 160 23.67 -5.43 -21.31
CA ALA A 160 23.78 -6.07 -20.00
C ALA A 160 22.78 -5.66 -18.90
N GLY A 161 21.58 -5.19 -19.24
CA GLY A 161 20.53 -4.94 -18.25
C GLY A 161 20.81 -3.73 -17.35
N GLU A 162 21.64 -2.80 -17.79
CA GLU A 162 21.94 -1.56 -17.08
C GLU A 162 20.75 -0.59 -17.14
N ARG A 163 20.58 0.21 -16.07
CA ARG A 163 19.62 1.32 -16.08
C ARG A 163 20.00 2.36 -17.12
N VAL A 164 19.16 2.51 -18.15
CA VAL A 164 19.31 3.51 -19.21
C VAL A 164 18.10 4.43 -19.21
N ALA A 165 18.33 5.74 -19.40
CA ALA A 165 17.26 6.71 -19.56
C ALA A 165 17.48 7.58 -20.80
N VAL A 166 16.39 7.94 -21.46
CA VAL A 166 16.37 8.96 -22.52
C VAL A 166 15.35 10.03 -22.17
N GLU A 167 15.75 11.29 -22.36
CA GLU A 167 14.90 12.45 -22.18
C GLU A 167 14.80 13.19 -23.51
N TYR A 168 13.57 13.44 -23.96
CA TYR A 168 13.30 14.16 -25.19
C TYR A 168 11.97 14.89 -25.11
N ALA A 169 11.96 16.18 -25.48
CA ALA A 169 10.75 17.01 -25.52
C ALA A 169 9.91 16.95 -24.22
N GLY A 170 10.56 17.02 -23.05
CA GLY A 170 9.91 16.99 -21.74
C GLY A 170 9.43 15.61 -21.26
N THR A 171 9.56 14.58 -22.09
CA THR A 171 9.22 13.19 -21.72
C THR A 171 10.47 12.40 -21.40
N ARG A 172 10.37 11.41 -20.51
CA ARG A 172 11.50 10.58 -20.05
C ARG A 172 11.14 9.11 -20.09
N LEU A 173 11.89 8.30 -20.82
CA LEU A 173 11.76 6.84 -20.79
C LEU A 173 12.95 6.23 -20.08
N VAL A 174 12.70 5.38 -19.09
CA VAL A 174 13.72 4.69 -18.29
C VAL A 174 13.55 3.18 -18.46
N ARG A 175 14.63 2.48 -18.85
CA ARG A 175 14.74 1.02 -18.81
C ARG A 175 15.40 0.57 -17.50
N HIS A 176 14.97 -0.55 -16.93
CA HIS A 176 15.42 -1.11 -15.64
C HIS A 176 15.30 -0.10 -14.48
N ALA A 177 14.18 0.63 -14.42
CA ALA A 177 13.98 1.74 -13.49
C ALA A 177 14.18 1.34 -12.01
N ILE A 178 13.84 0.09 -11.64
CA ILE A 178 13.98 -0.42 -10.27
C ILE A 178 15.42 -0.35 -9.74
N GLN A 179 16.43 -0.50 -10.62
CA GLN A 179 17.84 -0.42 -10.23
C GLN A 179 18.23 0.97 -9.73
N GLY A 180 17.51 2.01 -10.14
CA GLY A 180 17.73 3.38 -9.68
C GLY A 180 17.39 3.60 -8.20
N PHE A 181 16.70 2.65 -7.57
CA PHE A 181 16.32 2.70 -6.16
C PHE A 181 17.21 1.83 -5.27
N ALA A 182 18.14 1.06 -5.85
CA ALA A 182 19.03 0.21 -5.07
C ALA A 182 19.98 1.06 -4.21
N ALA A 183 20.34 0.54 -3.04
CA ALA A 183 21.28 1.18 -2.11
C ALA A 183 22.22 0.11 -1.53
N PRO A 184 23.31 0.48 -0.82
CA PRO A 184 24.24 -0.51 -0.25
C PRO A 184 23.58 -1.55 0.67
N ASN A 185 22.43 -1.20 1.27
CA ASN A 185 21.65 -2.07 2.14
C ASN A 185 20.25 -2.39 1.60
N LEU A 186 19.97 -2.09 0.33
CA LEU A 186 18.68 -2.33 -0.33
C LEU A 186 18.87 -2.96 -1.70
N ARG A 187 18.29 -4.13 -1.89
CA ARG A 187 18.21 -4.81 -3.19
C ARG A 187 16.78 -5.21 -3.53
N PHE A 188 16.52 -5.42 -4.81
CA PHE A 188 15.22 -5.83 -5.31
C PHE A 188 15.26 -7.22 -5.94
N VAL A 189 14.21 -8.01 -5.73
CA VAL A 189 14.03 -9.35 -6.33
C VAL A 189 12.62 -9.47 -6.90
N GLN A 190 12.52 -10.00 -8.12
CA GLN A 190 11.22 -10.21 -8.75
C GLN A 190 10.66 -11.58 -8.35
N VAL A 191 9.99 -11.63 -7.21
CA VAL A 191 9.38 -12.85 -6.63
C VAL A 191 8.07 -12.52 -5.94
N GLY A 192 7.13 -13.46 -5.97
CA GLY A 192 5.87 -13.35 -5.24
C GLY A 192 5.90 -14.10 -3.90
N ILE A 193 4.83 -13.91 -3.12
CA ILE A 193 4.53 -14.75 -1.95
C ILE A 193 4.47 -16.22 -2.38
N GLY A 194 5.13 -17.10 -1.64
CA GLY A 194 5.24 -18.52 -1.97
C GLY A 194 6.55 -18.92 -2.66
N ALA A 195 7.35 -17.96 -3.13
CA ALA A 195 8.66 -18.25 -3.72
C ALA A 195 9.69 -18.71 -2.66
N GLU A 196 10.63 -19.57 -3.08
CA GLU A 196 11.77 -19.94 -2.24
C GLU A 196 12.68 -18.73 -2.01
N MET A 197 13.03 -18.50 -0.74
CA MET A 197 13.75 -17.31 -0.28
C MET A 197 14.71 -17.69 0.84
N GLU A 198 15.83 -16.97 0.90
CA GLU A 198 16.74 -17.04 2.05
C GLU A 198 16.02 -16.63 3.35
N PRO A 199 16.30 -17.29 4.49
CA PRO A 199 15.65 -16.95 5.74
C PRO A 199 15.92 -15.52 6.21
N VAL A 200 14.88 -14.82 6.66
CA VAL A 200 14.94 -13.41 7.12
C VAL A 200 14.41 -13.26 8.55
N GLU A 201 14.82 -12.21 9.25
CA GLU A 201 14.31 -11.89 10.59
C GLU A 201 12.90 -11.32 10.54
N ILE A 202 12.57 -10.57 9.48
CA ILE A 202 11.30 -9.84 9.37
C ILE A 202 10.73 -10.01 7.97
N ILE A 203 9.44 -10.30 7.89
CA ILE A 203 8.64 -10.18 6.67
C ILE A 203 7.58 -9.11 6.93
N ARG A 204 7.54 -8.09 6.08
CA ARG A 204 6.49 -7.06 6.10
C ARG A 204 5.64 -7.15 4.84
N ILE A 205 4.32 -7.18 5.01
CA ILE A 205 3.34 -7.30 3.93
C ILE A 205 2.19 -6.30 4.14
N PHE A 206 2.30 -5.10 3.58
CA PHE A 206 1.27 -4.06 3.72
C PHE A 206 0.56 -3.77 2.41
N ASN A 207 -0.77 -3.62 2.47
CA ASN A 207 -1.63 -3.29 1.32
C ASN A 207 -1.54 -4.33 0.18
N VAL A 208 -1.35 -5.60 0.52
CA VAL A 208 -1.27 -6.71 -0.44
C VAL A 208 -2.32 -7.78 -0.14
N LEU A 209 -2.34 -8.32 1.09
CA LEU A 209 -3.19 -9.48 1.41
C LEU A 209 -4.70 -9.16 1.33
N MET A 210 -5.10 -7.88 1.42
CA MET A 210 -6.49 -7.42 1.27
C MET A 210 -7.12 -7.70 -0.10
N TYR A 211 -6.32 -8.03 -1.12
CA TYR A 211 -6.77 -8.38 -2.46
C TYR A 211 -7.02 -9.89 -2.65
N PHE A 212 -6.60 -10.72 -1.71
CA PHE A 212 -6.60 -12.17 -1.82
C PHE A 212 -7.52 -12.82 -0.79
N ASP A 213 -8.00 -14.03 -1.11
CA ASP A 213 -8.91 -14.78 -0.26
C ASP A 213 -8.19 -15.41 0.95
N ALA A 214 -8.98 -16.04 1.83
CA ALA A 214 -8.45 -16.72 2.99
C ALA A 214 -7.54 -17.92 2.64
N ASP A 215 -7.68 -18.53 1.47
CA ASP A 215 -6.86 -19.68 1.06
C ASP A 215 -5.44 -19.21 0.76
N PHE A 216 -5.32 -18.17 -0.06
CA PHE A 216 -4.05 -17.50 -0.32
C PHE A 216 -3.43 -16.95 0.97
N ARG A 217 -4.23 -16.37 1.88
CA ARG A 217 -3.73 -15.92 3.18
C ARG A 217 -3.09 -17.05 3.99
N ARG A 218 -3.71 -18.23 4.04
CA ARG A 218 -3.14 -19.39 4.75
C ARG A 218 -1.85 -19.88 4.11
N ASP A 219 -1.77 -19.84 2.78
CA ASP A 219 -0.55 -20.20 2.06
C ASP A 219 0.56 -19.16 2.27
N ALA A 220 0.22 -17.87 2.30
CA ALA A 220 1.14 -16.78 2.65
C ALA A 220 1.71 -16.93 4.07
N GLU A 221 0.88 -17.32 5.04
CA GLU A 221 1.32 -17.57 6.42
C GLU A 221 2.23 -18.78 6.52
N ARG A 222 1.92 -19.86 5.80
CA ARG A 222 2.78 -21.05 5.73
C ARG A 222 4.12 -20.73 5.07
N TRP A 223 4.11 -19.95 3.99
CA TRP A 223 5.31 -19.45 3.36
C TRP A 223 6.14 -18.60 4.33
N ALA A 224 5.52 -17.63 5.01
CA ALA A 224 6.20 -16.79 5.99
C ALA A 224 6.80 -17.60 7.15
N LEU A 225 6.11 -18.64 7.64
CA LEU A 225 6.64 -19.57 8.63
C LEU A 225 7.94 -20.25 8.17
N ASN A 226 8.00 -20.67 6.90
CA ASN A 226 9.16 -21.33 6.33
C ASN A 226 10.31 -20.37 6.02
N THR A 227 10.00 -19.10 5.73
CA THR A 227 10.97 -18.06 5.36
C THR A 227 11.51 -17.28 6.57
N LEU A 228 10.78 -17.18 7.68
CA LEU A 228 11.26 -16.47 8.87
C LEU A 228 12.35 -17.27 9.59
N LYS A 229 13.39 -16.61 10.11
CA LYS A 229 14.30 -17.20 11.09
C LYS A 229 13.57 -17.49 12.41
N PRO A 230 14.11 -18.37 13.29
CA PRO A 230 13.55 -18.59 14.62
C PRO A 230 13.34 -17.26 15.36
N SER A 231 12.17 -17.11 16.00
CA SER A 231 11.74 -15.88 16.68
C SER A 231 11.56 -14.64 15.78
N GLY A 232 11.65 -14.78 14.45
CA GLY A 232 11.38 -13.73 13.48
C GLY A 232 9.91 -13.28 13.46
N LEU A 233 9.65 -12.15 12.82
CA LEU A 233 8.34 -11.49 12.81
C LEU A 233 7.72 -11.43 11.43
N LEU A 234 6.45 -11.81 11.33
CA LEU A 234 5.58 -11.42 10.22
C LEU A 234 4.72 -10.25 10.68
N ILE A 235 4.77 -9.14 9.97
CA ILE A 235 3.89 -8.00 10.18
C ILE A 235 3.13 -7.75 8.89
N GLY A 236 1.80 -7.77 8.95
CA GLY A 236 0.99 -7.55 7.76
C GLY A 236 -0.35 -6.88 8.05
N GLY A 237 -0.82 -6.11 7.07
CA GLY A 237 -2.04 -5.34 7.19
C GLY A 237 -2.23 -4.30 6.10
N GLY A 238 -2.90 -3.20 6.43
CA GLY A 238 -3.16 -2.10 5.53
C GLY A 238 -3.00 -0.76 6.23
N ASN A 239 -2.71 0.29 5.46
CA ASN A 239 -2.66 1.67 5.93
C ASN A 239 -2.76 2.62 4.74
N ALA A 240 -3.07 3.88 4.98
CA ALA A 240 -2.98 4.97 4.02
C ALA A 240 -1.66 5.75 4.19
N ALA A 241 -1.56 6.92 3.57
CA ALA A 241 -0.35 7.76 3.61
C ALA A 241 0.01 8.15 5.05
N THR A 242 1.30 8.30 5.35
CA THR A 242 1.77 8.72 6.69
C THR A 242 1.20 7.87 7.86
N THR A 243 0.96 6.58 7.62
CA THR A 243 0.39 5.63 8.59
C THR A 243 -1.04 5.96 9.09
N THR A 244 -1.80 6.79 8.37
CA THR A 244 -3.24 6.93 8.66
C THR A 244 -3.99 5.64 8.31
N GLU A 245 -5.16 5.43 8.92
CA GLU A 245 -6.02 4.27 8.70
C GLU A 245 -5.28 2.92 8.76
N ALA A 246 -4.26 2.85 9.63
CA ALA A 246 -3.43 1.67 9.79
C ALA A 246 -4.18 0.60 10.57
N ARG A 247 -4.11 -0.64 10.10
CA ARG A 247 -4.55 -1.85 10.81
C ARG A 247 -3.62 -2.97 10.43
N TYR A 248 -3.02 -3.64 11.40
CA TYR A 248 -2.06 -4.71 11.12
C TYR A 248 -1.96 -5.70 12.27
N SER A 249 -1.61 -6.92 11.89
CA SER A 249 -1.32 -8.00 12.82
C SER A 249 0.18 -8.25 12.88
N VAL A 250 0.67 -8.65 14.05
CA VAL A 250 2.03 -9.07 14.30
C VAL A 250 2.02 -10.52 14.74
N TYR A 251 2.77 -11.35 14.01
CA TYR A 251 2.99 -12.75 14.34
C TYR A 251 4.47 -12.98 14.60
N GLN A 252 4.76 -13.87 15.53
CA GLN A 252 6.11 -14.35 15.79
C GLN A 252 6.22 -15.81 15.40
N ARG A 253 7.32 -16.17 14.73
CA ARG A 253 7.68 -17.57 14.55
C ARG A 253 8.10 -18.19 15.88
N GLU A 254 7.32 -19.15 16.36
CA GLU A 254 7.67 -20.02 17.48
C GLU A 254 7.66 -21.48 17.01
N HIS A 255 8.83 -22.13 17.04
CA HIS A 255 9.00 -23.51 16.54
C HIS A 255 8.44 -23.65 15.10
N ASP A 256 7.36 -24.43 14.98
CA ASP A 256 6.69 -24.78 13.73
C ASP A 256 5.35 -24.04 13.56
N ALA A 257 5.17 -22.90 14.22
CA ALA A 257 3.95 -22.09 14.14
C ALA A 257 4.23 -20.58 14.05
N LEU A 258 3.32 -19.85 13.42
CA LEU A 258 3.19 -18.40 13.55
C LEU A 258 2.19 -18.09 14.66
N VAL A 259 2.69 -17.55 15.76
CA VAL A 259 1.88 -17.20 16.94
C VAL A 259 1.48 -15.74 16.85
N PRO A 260 0.18 -15.42 16.85
CA PRO A 260 -0.28 -14.03 16.90
C PRO A 260 0.15 -13.39 18.22
N ARG A 261 0.75 -12.20 18.13
CA ARG A 261 1.22 -11.43 19.28
C ARG A 261 0.39 -10.20 19.53
N GLU A 262 0.04 -9.51 18.46
CA GLU A 262 -0.57 -8.20 18.55
C GLU A 262 -1.44 -7.94 17.33
N PHE A 263 -2.55 -7.24 17.56
CA PHE A 263 -3.29 -6.54 16.53
C PHE A 263 -3.29 -5.06 16.91
N ALA A 264 -2.79 -4.22 16.00
CA ALA A 264 -2.68 -2.79 16.20
C ALA A 264 -3.45 -2.05 15.11
N PHE A 265 -4.06 -0.93 15.48
CA PHE A 265 -4.77 -0.07 14.55
C PHE A 265 -4.67 1.40 15.01
N SER A 266 -4.77 2.33 14.07
CA SER A 266 -4.79 3.77 14.35
C SER A 266 -6.21 4.24 14.72
N LEU A 267 -6.31 5.22 15.61
CA LEU A 267 -7.59 5.68 16.18
C LEU A 267 -8.55 6.29 15.15
N ASP A 268 -8.03 6.83 14.05
CA ASP A 268 -8.82 7.32 12.92
C ASP A 268 -9.66 6.23 12.23
N ASN A 269 -9.39 4.94 12.46
CA ASN A 269 -10.27 3.86 12.01
C ASN A 269 -11.58 3.74 12.83
N VAL A 270 -11.70 4.35 14.02
CA VAL A 270 -12.94 4.31 14.83
C VAL A 270 -14.06 5.12 14.17
N ARG A 271 -13.68 6.26 13.58
CA ARG A 271 -14.52 7.18 12.80
C ARG A 271 -13.84 7.47 11.47
N PRO A 272 -13.84 6.50 10.55
CA PRO A 272 -13.09 6.63 9.31
C PRO A 272 -13.69 7.69 8.41
N ASP A 273 -12.82 8.45 7.75
CA ASP A 273 -13.17 9.49 6.79
C ASP A 273 -13.02 9.02 5.33
N SER A 274 -12.37 7.86 5.13
CA SER A 274 -12.06 7.28 3.84
C SER A 274 -12.48 5.80 3.74
N MET A 275 -12.42 5.26 2.52
CA MET A 275 -12.74 3.85 2.26
C MET A 275 -11.61 2.89 2.66
N ASN A 276 -10.38 3.36 2.84
CA ASN A 276 -9.21 2.50 3.03
C ASN A 276 -9.32 1.66 4.31
N THR A 277 -9.92 2.22 5.37
CA THR A 277 -10.26 1.56 6.64
C THR A 277 -10.99 0.23 6.44
N TRP A 278 -11.97 0.21 5.53
CA TRP A 278 -12.85 -0.96 5.31
C TRP A 278 -12.55 -1.70 4.01
N PHE A 279 -11.52 -1.29 3.29
CA PHE A 279 -11.25 -1.83 1.97
C PHE A 279 -10.68 -3.25 2.04
N CYS A 280 -11.41 -4.20 1.47
CA CYS A 280 -10.97 -5.56 1.16
C CYS A 280 -11.79 -6.11 -0.01
N LEU A 281 -11.20 -7.01 -0.80
CA LEU A 281 -11.94 -7.67 -1.90
C LEU A 281 -12.71 -8.91 -1.45
N HIS A 282 -12.34 -9.46 -0.30
CA HIS A 282 -12.89 -10.71 0.22
C HIS A 282 -13.54 -10.48 1.57
N GLY A 283 -14.68 -11.15 1.77
CA GLY A 283 -15.54 -10.97 2.94
C GLY A 283 -15.05 -11.65 4.21
N ASP A 284 -13.81 -12.14 4.24
CA ASP A 284 -13.15 -12.80 5.36
C ASP A 284 -11.71 -12.29 5.57
N GLU A 285 -11.41 -11.09 5.06
CA GLU A 285 -10.11 -10.44 5.23
C GLU A 285 -9.86 -10.17 6.73
N ARG A 286 -8.79 -10.79 7.26
CA ARG A 286 -8.57 -10.94 8.70
C ARG A 286 -8.41 -9.61 9.42
N GLU A 287 -7.56 -8.72 8.92
CA GLU A 287 -7.27 -7.46 9.62
C GLU A 287 -8.49 -6.52 9.61
N THR A 288 -9.30 -6.52 8.54
CA THR A 288 -10.55 -5.77 8.45
C THR A 288 -11.62 -6.35 9.39
N PHE A 289 -11.71 -7.67 9.54
CA PHE A 289 -12.60 -8.30 10.53
C PHE A 289 -12.22 -7.98 11.97
N LEU A 290 -10.94 -8.09 12.31
CA LEU A 290 -10.43 -7.73 13.64
C LEU A 290 -10.70 -6.25 13.93
N LEU A 291 -10.47 -5.38 12.95
CA LEU A 291 -10.79 -3.96 13.08
C LEU A 291 -12.29 -3.75 13.33
N ALA A 292 -13.18 -4.39 12.55
CA ALA A 292 -14.62 -4.26 12.73
C ALA A 292 -15.07 -4.73 14.12
N HIS A 293 -14.47 -5.80 14.65
CA HIS A 293 -14.76 -6.29 15.99
C HIS A 293 -14.33 -5.30 17.09
N VAL A 294 -13.11 -4.76 16.99
CA VAL A 294 -12.58 -3.82 17.99
C VAL A 294 -13.30 -2.48 17.92
N THR A 295 -13.52 -1.93 16.74
CA THR A 295 -14.27 -0.67 16.56
C THR A 295 -15.73 -0.83 16.99
N GLY A 296 -16.36 -1.96 16.71
CA GLY A 296 -17.71 -2.28 17.21
C GLY A 296 -17.76 -2.33 18.73
N SER A 297 -16.74 -2.90 19.38
CA SER A 297 -16.65 -2.94 20.84
C SER A 297 -16.45 -1.54 21.44
N LEU A 298 -15.54 -0.74 20.88
CA LEU A 298 -15.30 0.65 21.34
C LEU A 298 -16.53 1.53 21.17
N ARG A 299 -17.26 1.39 20.05
CA ARG A 299 -18.45 2.19 19.77
C ARG A 299 -19.71 1.68 20.46
N GLY A 300 -19.70 0.44 20.95
CA GLY A 300 -20.75 -0.09 21.81
C GLY A 300 -20.71 0.51 23.22
N ASP A 301 -19.58 1.09 23.62
CA ASP A 301 -19.45 1.85 24.85
C ASP A 301 -19.94 3.29 24.64
N VAL A 302 -21.02 3.65 25.35
CA VAL A 302 -21.67 4.96 25.21
C VAL A 302 -20.75 6.08 25.67
N GLU A 303 -20.02 5.90 26.76
CA GLU A 303 -19.14 6.95 27.31
C GLU A 303 -17.98 7.22 26.35
N VAL A 304 -17.38 6.15 25.80
CA VAL A 304 -16.32 6.27 24.79
C VAL A 304 -16.86 6.93 23.51
N SER A 305 -18.02 6.48 23.02
CA SER A 305 -18.59 7.02 21.78
C SER A 305 -18.97 8.50 21.91
N GLU A 306 -19.56 8.92 23.03
CA GLU A 306 -19.92 10.32 23.27
C GLU A 306 -18.69 11.21 23.43
N ALA A 307 -17.67 10.74 24.17
CA ALA A 307 -16.42 11.49 24.34
C ALA A 307 -15.66 11.66 23.02
N ASP A 308 -15.59 10.61 22.19
CA ASP A 308 -14.98 10.64 20.87
C ASP A 308 -15.73 11.59 19.92
N ASP A 309 -17.06 11.49 19.85
CA ASP A 309 -17.90 12.37 19.03
C ASP A 309 -17.73 13.85 19.45
N ALA A 310 -17.77 14.15 20.75
CA ALA A 310 -17.57 15.50 21.24
C ALA A 310 -16.17 16.04 20.91
N ARG A 311 -15.14 15.19 20.97
CA ARG A 311 -13.77 15.58 20.61
C ARG A 311 -13.63 15.85 19.12
N LEU A 312 -14.18 14.98 18.28
CA LEU A 312 -14.19 15.16 16.83
C LEU A 312 -14.93 16.45 16.44
N ASP A 313 -16.11 16.68 17.01
CA ASP A 313 -16.89 17.90 16.74
C ASP A 313 -16.11 19.17 17.13
N ALA A 314 -15.44 19.16 18.29
CA ALA A 314 -14.60 20.28 18.71
C ALA A 314 -13.41 20.52 17.76
N LEU A 315 -12.78 19.46 17.26
CA LEU A 315 -11.70 19.56 16.28
C LEU A 315 -12.19 20.13 14.94
N MET A 316 -13.31 19.62 14.43
CA MET A 316 -13.90 20.04 13.16
C MET A 316 -14.37 21.51 13.20
N ALA A 317 -14.99 21.92 14.31
CA ALA A 317 -15.37 23.31 14.54
C ALA A 317 -14.14 24.22 14.62
N GLY A 318 -13.08 23.80 15.32
CA GLY A 318 -11.82 24.52 15.42
C GLY A 318 -11.12 24.74 14.08
N GLN A 319 -11.22 23.76 13.17
CA GLN A 319 -10.66 23.82 11.81
C GLN A 319 -11.61 24.46 10.78
N ARG A 320 -12.82 24.88 11.20
CA ARG A 320 -13.87 25.43 10.33
C ARG A 320 -14.22 24.52 9.14
N LEU A 321 -14.12 23.21 9.34
CA LEU A 321 -14.42 22.23 8.30
C LEU A 321 -15.92 21.92 8.27
N TRP A 322 -16.50 21.54 9.42
CA TRP A 322 -17.90 21.10 9.52
C TRP A 322 -18.48 21.37 10.92
N VAL A 323 -19.80 21.60 11.00
CA VAL A 323 -20.58 21.76 12.25
C VAL A 323 -21.75 20.77 12.22
N ARG A 324 -21.91 19.94 13.25
CA ARG A 324 -22.96 18.89 13.35
C ARG A 324 -24.33 19.52 13.66
N VAL A 325 -25.39 19.21 12.90
CA VAL A 325 -26.79 19.51 13.24
C VAL A 325 -27.47 18.35 14.01
N PRO A 326 -28.58 18.59 14.72
CA PRO A 326 -29.14 17.63 15.69
C PRO A 326 -29.60 16.26 15.15
N ASP A 327 -29.87 16.09 13.85
CA ASP A 327 -30.60 14.91 13.32
C ASP A 327 -29.91 14.15 12.15
N GLY A 328 -28.62 14.33 11.88
CA GLY A 328 -27.94 13.62 10.78
C GLY A 328 -26.46 13.98 10.62
N PRO A 329 -25.69 13.31 9.74
CA PRO A 329 -24.33 13.74 9.51
C PRO A 329 -24.38 15.04 8.71
N LEU A 330 -23.80 16.09 9.29
CA LEU A 330 -23.92 17.49 8.88
C LEU A 330 -25.26 18.12 9.19
#